data_AF-A0AAQ4CTN7-F1
#
_entry.id   AF-A0AAQ4CTN7-F1
#
_cell.length_a   1.000
_cell.length_b   1.000
_cell.length_c   1.000
_cell.angle_alpha   90.00
_cell.angle_beta   90.00
_cell.angle_gamma   90.00
#
_symmetry.space_group_name_H-M   'P 1'
#
loop_
_entity.id
_entity.type
_entity.pdbx_description
1 polymer ?
#
loop_
_entity_poly.entity_id
_entity_poly.type
_entity_poly.pdbx_seq_one_letter_code
_entity_poly.pdbx_strand_id
1 'polypeptide(L)'
;MGLLEVYSNPERPEVLCSLVDDKGNKKEIMLIKLQDNGVHIYKTEEHYILPPVPQIESLIKDVIEEVAEELKVDSVVYNYGNIDTNSQTLILSKEWFDVERLALASSKHVTLSSDIDAKVIVGVVKFSNTAYAATVLRKEDSFPILQVFMDTSFNPPLIKIYNELGQVIESRRENIDNFEEYVKSLINEEEYTLIYREFIEYNPLPAENSTSDGKKIYAGCIFKYIIGFTEKKPVLIRKRKLIRLLRAILYLDRISGGVGVDIIIGNPSTISDLPQSINKLKNKVEKLLGKKFEINNIYYYGANLDLIKELNLNSKDVLRVIPIVFVILADSKKKFEEYVERIISGPTVDGLELLDEYIRQNLSNSYIAYLANLEEVLILYSDIIQDLDNNE
;
A
#
# COMPACT_ATOMS: atom_id res chain seq x y z
N MET A 1 -19.94 31.78 5.18
CA MET A 1 -19.35 30.51 4.70
C MET A 1 -17.98 30.40 5.37
N GLY A 2 -17.56 29.19 5.75
CA GLY A 2 -16.45 29.03 6.70
C GLY A 2 -15.08 28.89 6.04
N LEU A 3 -14.04 29.36 6.72
CA LEU A 3 -12.64 29.05 6.44
C LEU A 3 -12.20 27.89 7.34
N LEU A 4 -11.51 26.88 6.78
CA LEU A 4 -10.87 25.85 7.59
C LEU A 4 -9.41 26.24 7.85
N GLU A 5 -9.10 26.51 9.12
CA GLU A 5 -7.74 26.85 9.55
C GLU A 5 -7.07 25.62 10.15
N VAL A 6 -5.98 25.19 9.52
CA VAL A 6 -5.20 24.01 9.89
C VAL A 6 -3.89 24.44 10.53
N TYR A 7 -3.66 23.99 11.75
CA TYR A 7 -2.49 24.33 12.54
C TYR A 7 -1.66 23.07 12.80
N SER A 8 -0.42 23.03 12.29
CA SER A 8 0.52 21.96 12.61
C SER A 8 1.44 22.35 13.77
N ASN A 9 1.52 21.46 14.77
CA ASN A 9 2.43 21.61 15.90
C ASN A 9 3.88 21.33 15.46
N PRO A 10 4.84 22.26 15.67
CA PRO A 10 6.22 22.09 15.21
C PRO A 10 7.02 21.08 16.04
N GLU A 11 6.61 20.80 17.28
CA GLU A 11 7.34 19.95 18.23
C GLU A 11 6.71 18.56 18.40
N ARG A 12 5.46 18.39 17.97
CA ARG A 12 4.70 17.14 18.16
C ARG A 12 4.04 16.70 16.87
N PRO A 13 3.79 15.40 16.68
CA PRO A 13 3.06 14.93 15.53
C PRO A 13 1.55 15.17 15.72
N GLU A 14 1.14 16.44 15.73
CA GLU A 14 -0.23 16.90 15.99
C GLU A 14 -0.63 17.96 14.95
N VAL A 15 -1.87 17.87 14.45
CA VAL A 15 -2.50 18.84 13.55
C VAL A 15 -3.89 19.16 14.08
N LEU A 16 -4.16 20.43 14.36
CA LEU A 16 -5.45 20.93 14.84
C LEU A 16 -6.17 21.66 13.71
N CYS A 17 -7.41 21.29 13.45
CA CYS A 17 -8.25 21.93 12.46
C CYS A 17 -9.39 22.68 13.14
N SER A 18 -9.56 23.95 12.78
CA SER A 18 -10.58 24.82 13.35
C SER A 18 -11.39 25.49 12.24
N LEU A 19 -12.71 25.49 12.40
CA LEU A 19 -13.59 26.24 11.52
C LEU A 19 -13.67 27.69 12.01
N VAL A 20 -13.42 28.63 11.11
CA VAL A 20 -13.57 30.07 11.33
C VAL A 20 -14.84 30.54 10.60
N ASP A 21 -15.79 31.09 11.34
CA ASP A 21 -17.02 31.65 10.76
C ASP A 21 -16.81 33.05 10.17
N ASP A 22 -17.82 33.57 9.45
CA ASP A 22 -17.79 34.92 8.85
C ASP A 22 -17.61 36.05 9.87
N LYS A 23 -17.80 35.78 11.16
CA LYS A 23 -17.67 36.73 12.26
C LYS A 23 -16.29 36.63 12.94
N GLY A 24 -15.43 35.73 12.48
CA GLY A 24 -14.10 35.48 13.04
C GLY A 24 -14.09 34.60 14.28
N ASN A 25 -15.21 33.93 14.62
CA ASN A 25 -15.22 32.97 15.72
C ASN A 25 -14.58 31.66 15.28
N LYS A 26 -13.58 31.21 16.04
CA LYS A 26 -12.86 29.97 15.82
C LYS A 26 -13.46 28.85 16.67
N LYS A 27 -13.81 27.73 16.03
CA LYS A 27 -14.26 26.51 16.69
C LYS A 27 -13.35 25.35 16.29
N GLU A 28 -12.73 24.69 17.26
CA GLU A 28 -11.98 23.46 17.01
C GLU A 28 -12.94 22.35 16.59
N ILE A 29 -12.63 21.69 15.47
CA ILE A 29 -13.52 20.66 14.90
C ILE A 29 -12.85 19.30 14.80
N MET A 30 -11.52 19.26 14.64
CA MET A 30 -10.76 18.04 14.45
C MET A 30 -9.34 18.17 14.99
N LEU A 31 -8.85 17.14 15.67
CA LEU A 31 -7.46 16.96 16.05
C LEU A 31 -6.92 15.66 15.45
N ILE A 32 -5.83 15.74 14.70
CA ILE A 32 -5.11 14.59 14.14
C ILE A 32 -3.80 14.45 14.92
N LYS A 33 -3.50 13.26 15.46
CA LYS A 33 -2.22 13.01 16.15
C LYS A 33 -1.68 11.60 15.95
N LEU A 34 -0.37 11.46 15.83
CA LEU A 34 0.29 10.15 15.80
C LEU A 34 0.46 9.59 17.22
N GLN A 35 -0.11 8.41 17.47
CA GLN A 35 0.07 7.65 18.70
C GLN A 35 0.79 6.32 18.42
N ASP A 36 0.93 5.51 19.46
CA ASP A 36 1.66 4.24 19.46
C ASP A 36 1.01 3.16 18.58
N ASN A 37 -0.28 3.26 18.27
CA ASN A 37 -1.02 2.31 17.45
C ASN A 37 -1.69 2.91 16.20
N GLY A 38 -1.30 4.13 15.81
CA GLY A 38 -1.72 4.70 14.52
C GLY A 38 -1.93 6.21 14.52
N VAL A 39 -2.56 6.69 13.44
CA VAL A 39 -2.97 8.09 13.28
C VAL A 39 -4.38 8.23 13.86
N HIS A 40 -4.50 8.92 14.98
CA HIS A 40 -5.79 9.14 15.65
C HIS A 40 -6.42 10.42 15.14
N ILE A 41 -7.68 10.33 14.77
CA ILE A 41 -8.48 11.46 14.29
C ILE A 41 -9.65 11.64 15.24
N TYR A 42 -9.64 12.75 15.97
CA TYR A 42 -10.70 13.15 16.88
C TYR A 42 -11.51 14.24 16.20
N LYS A 43 -12.66 13.90 15.64
CA LYS A 43 -13.68 14.86 15.23
C LYS A 43 -14.57 15.18 16.45
N THR A 44 -15.38 16.23 16.34
CA THR A 44 -16.20 16.73 17.47
C THR A 44 -17.10 15.65 18.11
N GLU A 45 -17.50 14.63 17.35
CA GLU A 45 -18.39 13.54 17.81
C GLU A 45 -17.86 12.13 17.48
N GLU A 46 -16.71 12.02 16.80
CA GLU A 46 -16.21 10.74 16.27
C GLU A 46 -14.72 10.59 16.57
N HIS A 47 -14.31 9.35 16.84
CA HIS A 47 -12.91 8.99 16.97
C HIS A 47 -12.65 7.73 16.18
N TYR A 48 -11.69 7.80 15.26
CA TYR A 48 -11.20 6.66 14.52
C TYR A 48 -9.68 6.71 14.39
N ILE A 49 -9.11 5.55 14.07
CA ILE A 49 -7.66 5.35 13.96
C ILE A 49 -7.38 4.83 12.56
N LEU A 50 -6.49 5.51 11.84
CA LEU A 50 -5.98 5.04 10.55
C LEU A 50 -4.59 4.41 10.72
N PRO A 51 -4.27 3.38 9.92
CA PRO A 51 -2.91 2.87 9.86
C PRO A 51 -1.98 3.98 9.32
N PRO A 52 -0.84 4.27 9.96
CA PRO A 52 0.17 5.14 9.40
C PRO A 52 0.68 4.56 8.08
N VAL A 53 1.04 5.43 7.16
CA VAL A 53 1.64 5.07 5.86
C VAL A 53 2.95 5.85 5.67
N PRO A 54 3.87 5.40 4.79
CA PRO A 54 5.10 6.13 4.54
C PRO A 54 4.87 7.56 4.02
N GLN A 55 3.79 7.76 3.26
CA GLN A 55 3.35 9.06 2.75
C GLN A 55 2.39 9.74 3.74
N ILE A 56 2.83 9.86 4.98
CA ILE A 56 2.01 10.36 6.09
C ILE A 56 1.40 11.75 5.84
N GLU A 57 2.12 12.61 5.12
CA GLU A 57 1.65 13.95 4.75
C GLU A 57 0.41 13.89 3.84
N SER A 58 0.43 12.98 2.85
CA SER A 58 -0.71 12.74 1.96
C SER A 58 -1.91 12.23 2.75
N LEU A 59 -1.70 11.23 3.62
CA LEU A 59 -2.78 10.71 4.48
C LEU A 59 -3.44 11.81 5.32
N ILE A 60 -2.65 12.69 5.94
CA ILE A 60 -3.17 13.80 6.75
C ILE A 60 -3.93 14.80 5.89
N LYS A 61 -3.40 15.10 4.69
CA LYS A 61 -4.01 16.03 3.75
C LYS A 61 -5.36 15.49 3.25
N ASP A 62 -5.44 14.21 2.91
CA ASP A 62 -6.67 13.56 2.47
C ASP A 62 -7.76 13.64 3.55
N VAL A 63 -7.42 13.39 4.82
CA VAL A 63 -8.35 13.52 5.96
C VAL A 63 -8.83 14.96 6.13
N ILE A 64 -7.95 15.95 5.95
CA ILE A 64 -8.32 17.38 6.03
C ILE A 64 -9.25 17.76 4.88
N GLU A 65 -8.96 17.29 3.66
CA GLU A 65 -9.73 17.57 2.46
C GLU A 65 -11.13 16.93 2.54
N GLU A 66 -11.23 15.69 3.01
CA GLU A 66 -12.52 15.02 3.26
C GLU A 66 -13.41 15.84 4.21
N VAL A 67 -12.85 16.35 5.31
CA VAL A 67 -13.58 17.19 6.27
C VAL A 67 -13.93 18.56 5.69
N ALA A 68 -13.04 19.15 4.89
CA ALA A 68 -13.29 20.40 4.21
C ALA A 68 -14.48 20.27 3.23
N GLU A 69 -14.54 19.18 2.47
CA GLU A 69 -15.63 18.86 1.55
C GLU A 69 -16.95 18.61 2.30
N GLU A 70 -16.91 17.82 3.38
CA GLU A 70 -18.06 17.52 4.24
C GLU A 70 -18.70 18.81 4.79
N LEU A 71 -17.87 19.73 5.29
CA LEU A 71 -18.30 21.00 5.87
C LEU A 71 -18.57 22.09 4.84
N LYS A 72 -18.27 21.85 3.55
CA LYS A 72 -18.42 22.81 2.44
C LYS A 72 -17.74 24.15 2.74
N VAL A 73 -16.49 24.08 3.20
CA VAL A 73 -15.68 25.29 3.44
C VAL A 73 -15.21 25.90 2.13
N ASP A 74 -15.05 27.22 2.10
CA ASP A 74 -14.64 27.92 0.87
C ASP A 74 -13.15 27.78 0.58
N SER A 75 -12.36 27.62 1.63
CA SER A 75 -10.90 27.51 1.54
C SER A 75 -10.33 26.83 2.77
N VAL A 76 -9.15 26.25 2.58
CA VAL A 76 -8.31 25.69 3.64
C VAL A 76 -7.04 26.51 3.71
N VAL A 77 -6.65 26.91 4.91
CA VAL A 77 -5.43 27.67 5.19
C VAL A 77 -4.56 26.90 6.16
N TYR A 78 -3.28 26.77 5.83
CA TYR A 78 -2.30 26.02 6.63
C TYR A 78 -1.34 26.96 7.37
N ASN A 79 -1.17 26.69 8.66
CA ASN A 79 -0.28 27.39 9.58
C ASN A 79 0.67 26.39 10.26
N TYR A 80 1.93 26.80 10.47
CA TYR A 80 2.97 25.97 11.09
C TYR A 80 3.63 26.68 12.27
N GLY A 81 3.47 26.12 13.48
CA GLY A 81 3.85 26.79 14.72
C GLY A 81 3.08 28.10 14.93
N ASN A 82 3.53 28.93 15.86
CA ASN A 82 2.85 30.18 16.24
C ASN A 82 2.93 31.30 15.17
N ILE A 83 3.20 30.95 13.91
CA ILE A 83 3.36 31.89 12.81
C ILE A 83 2.16 31.67 11.88
N ASP A 84 1.32 32.69 11.76
CA ASP A 84 0.27 32.75 10.73
C ASP A 84 0.93 32.96 9.37
N THR A 85 1.34 31.85 8.77
CA THR A 85 1.93 31.83 7.43
C THR A 85 0.88 31.97 6.35
N ASN A 86 -0.40 31.66 6.64
CA ASN A 86 -1.50 31.63 5.69
C ASN A 86 -1.11 30.93 4.38
N SER A 87 -0.48 29.76 4.51
CA SER A 87 0.07 28.98 3.40
C SER A 87 -1.03 28.12 2.77
N GLN A 88 -0.88 27.82 1.48
CA GLN A 88 -1.68 26.79 0.79
C GLN A 88 -1.06 25.39 0.92
N THR A 89 0.14 25.29 1.50
CA THR A 89 0.87 24.03 1.66
C THR A 89 0.90 23.64 3.13
N LEU A 90 0.51 22.39 3.42
CA LEU A 90 0.66 21.76 4.72
C LEU A 90 2.16 21.56 5.01
N ILE A 91 2.62 21.99 6.18
CA ILE A 91 3.95 21.70 6.68
C ILE A 91 3.78 20.94 7.97
N LEU A 92 4.50 19.82 8.12
CA LEU A 92 4.43 18.95 9.29
C LEU A 92 5.75 18.96 10.07
N SER A 93 5.67 18.68 11.37
CA SER A 93 6.86 18.49 12.20
C SER A 93 7.65 17.26 11.79
N LYS A 94 8.95 17.24 12.13
CA LYS A 94 9.85 16.11 11.84
C LYS A 94 9.39 14.80 12.49
N GLU A 95 8.67 14.89 13.61
CA GLU A 95 8.11 13.75 14.33
C GLU A 95 7.12 12.93 13.48
N TRP A 96 6.45 13.57 12.51
CA TRP A 96 5.59 12.87 11.57
C TRP A 96 6.36 11.95 10.63
N PHE A 97 7.66 12.19 10.41
CA PHE A 97 8.48 11.48 9.41
C PHE A 97 9.45 10.47 10.03
N ASP A 98 9.27 10.12 11.31
CA ASP A 98 10.02 9.05 11.95
C ASP A 98 9.53 7.68 11.43
N VAL A 99 10.25 7.14 10.46
CA VAL A 99 9.93 5.87 9.78
C VAL A 99 9.84 4.70 10.75
N GLU A 100 10.72 4.66 11.76
CA GLU A 100 10.73 3.60 12.77
C GLU A 100 9.44 3.65 13.60
N ARG A 101 9.10 4.84 14.09
CA ARG A 101 7.87 5.06 14.87
C ARG A 101 6.62 4.77 14.06
N LEU A 102 6.55 5.23 12.81
CA LEU A 102 5.41 4.99 11.92
C LEU A 102 5.26 3.49 11.61
N ALA A 103 6.35 2.80 11.27
CA ALA A 103 6.33 1.37 10.96
C ALA A 103 5.88 0.54 12.16
N LEU A 104 6.40 0.84 13.36
CA LEU A 104 5.99 0.18 14.61
C LEU A 104 4.51 0.44 14.91
N ALA A 105 4.07 1.69 14.84
CA ALA A 105 2.66 2.04 15.07
C ALA A 105 1.73 1.38 14.05
N SER A 106 2.17 1.27 12.80
CA SER A 106 1.45 0.56 11.77
C SER A 106 1.38 -0.94 12.03
N SER A 107 2.48 -1.59 12.42
CA SER A 107 2.44 -3.02 12.76
C SER A 107 1.50 -3.30 13.92
N LYS A 108 1.50 -2.43 14.94
CA LYS A 108 0.57 -2.53 16.08
C LYS A 108 -0.88 -2.30 15.67
N HIS A 109 -1.14 -1.33 14.79
CA HIS A 109 -2.47 -1.10 14.22
C HIS A 109 -3.02 -2.36 13.55
N VAL A 110 -2.21 -2.98 12.70
CA VAL A 110 -2.57 -4.23 12.00
C VAL A 110 -2.95 -5.32 12.99
N THR A 111 -2.12 -5.55 14.00
CA THR A 111 -2.36 -6.57 15.01
C THR A 111 -3.61 -6.31 15.87
N LEU A 112 -3.91 -5.05 16.18
CA LEU A 112 -5.09 -4.67 16.97
C LEU A 112 -6.39 -4.71 16.16
N SER A 113 -6.32 -4.34 14.89
CA SER A 113 -7.49 -4.26 14.00
C SER A 113 -7.97 -5.63 13.50
N SER A 114 -7.22 -6.70 13.75
CA SER A 114 -7.52 -8.00 13.22
C SER A 114 -8.59 -8.76 14.01
N ASP A 115 -9.62 -9.22 13.31
CA ASP A 115 -10.67 -10.04 13.91
C ASP A 115 -10.36 -11.55 13.78
N ILE A 116 -9.22 -11.96 14.33
CA ILE A 116 -8.76 -13.36 14.28
C ILE A 116 -8.82 -13.98 15.67
N ASP A 117 -9.57 -15.08 15.84
CA ASP A 117 -9.64 -15.78 17.12
C ASP A 117 -8.36 -16.60 17.38
N ALA A 118 -7.34 -15.94 17.91
CA ALA A 118 -6.04 -16.51 18.25
C ALA A 118 -5.51 -15.93 19.56
N LYS A 119 -4.79 -16.74 20.33
CA LYS A 119 -4.18 -16.33 21.60
C LYS A 119 -3.08 -15.28 21.42
N VAL A 120 -2.25 -15.47 20.39
CA VAL A 120 -1.15 -14.57 20.02
C VAL A 120 -1.27 -14.21 18.55
N ILE A 121 -1.12 -12.92 18.24
CA ILE A 121 -1.17 -12.39 16.89
C ILE A 121 0.15 -11.69 16.59
N VAL A 122 0.72 -11.95 15.42
CA VAL A 122 1.96 -11.34 14.92
C VAL A 122 1.62 -10.47 13.72
N GLY A 123 1.52 -9.16 13.92
CA GLY A 123 1.32 -8.21 12.83
C GLY A 123 2.66 -7.80 12.23
N VAL A 124 3.00 -8.30 11.04
CA VAL A 124 4.18 -7.92 10.28
C VAL A 124 3.79 -6.87 9.25
N VAL A 125 4.58 -5.81 9.16
CA VAL A 125 4.39 -4.71 8.21
C VAL A 125 5.67 -4.49 7.43
N LYS A 126 5.61 -4.63 6.10
CA LYS A 126 6.59 -3.99 5.23
C LYS A 126 6.15 -2.56 5.01
N PHE A 127 6.73 -1.66 5.79
CA PHE A 127 6.33 -0.26 5.82
C PHE A 127 6.84 0.47 4.58
N SER A 128 8.09 0.24 4.18
CA SER A 128 8.67 0.77 2.95
C SER A 128 9.56 -0.27 2.28
N ASN A 129 10.23 0.09 1.19
CA ASN A 129 11.23 -0.80 0.57
C ASN A 129 12.39 -1.13 1.51
N THR A 130 12.66 -0.27 2.50
CA THR A 130 13.78 -0.44 3.43
C THR A 130 13.36 -0.69 4.88
N ALA A 131 12.13 -0.39 5.25
CA ALA A 131 11.65 -0.51 6.62
C ALA A 131 10.62 -1.63 6.77
N TYR A 132 10.87 -2.52 7.72
CA TYR A 132 9.96 -3.57 8.17
C TYR A 132 9.72 -3.42 9.66
N ALA A 133 8.51 -3.73 10.10
CA ALA A 133 8.16 -3.77 11.50
C ALA A 133 7.30 -4.99 11.81
N ALA A 134 7.34 -5.47 13.04
CA ALA A 134 6.44 -6.49 13.52
C ALA A 134 5.98 -6.18 14.94
N THR A 135 4.73 -6.48 15.25
CA THR A 135 4.18 -6.42 16.62
C THR A 135 3.58 -7.76 16.97
N VAL A 136 4.11 -8.39 18.01
CA VAL A 136 3.55 -9.59 18.63
C VAL A 136 2.64 -9.14 19.77
N LEU A 137 1.40 -9.59 19.78
CA LEU A 137 0.37 -9.14 20.70
C LEU A 137 -0.36 -10.34 21.28
N ARG A 138 -0.64 -10.30 22.58
CA ARG A 138 -1.58 -11.24 23.21
C ARG A 138 -2.99 -10.70 23.06
N LYS A 139 -3.91 -11.49 22.47
CA LYS A 139 -5.25 -11.00 22.16
C LYS A 139 -6.09 -10.77 23.42
N GLU A 140 -5.88 -11.58 24.46
CA GLU A 140 -6.65 -11.55 25.72
C GLU A 140 -6.66 -10.16 26.40
N ASP A 141 -5.52 -9.46 26.40
CA ASP A 141 -5.34 -8.16 27.05
C ASP A 141 -4.95 -7.05 26.05
N SER A 142 -4.85 -7.38 24.76
CA SER A 142 -4.39 -6.48 23.69
C SER A 142 -3.01 -5.84 23.97
N PHE A 143 -2.19 -6.51 24.78
CA PHE A 143 -0.89 -6.00 25.18
C PHE A 143 0.22 -6.48 24.23
N PRO A 144 1.08 -5.58 23.73
CA PRO A 144 2.21 -5.98 22.89
C PRO A 144 3.25 -6.72 23.74
N ILE A 145 3.62 -7.92 23.33
CA ILE A 145 4.67 -8.73 23.95
C ILE A 145 6.05 -8.21 23.52
N LEU A 146 6.20 -7.97 22.22
CA LEU A 146 7.41 -7.41 21.65
C LEU A 146 7.09 -6.70 20.34
N GLN A 147 7.96 -5.77 19.96
CA GLN A 147 7.97 -5.22 18.62
C GLN A 147 9.38 -5.35 18.03
N VAL A 148 9.46 -5.53 16.72
CA VAL A 148 10.72 -5.61 15.99
C VAL A 148 10.68 -4.58 14.88
N PHE A 149 11.76 -3.83 14.70
CA PHE A 149 11.97 -2.96 13.56
C PHE A 149 13.24 -3.37 12.83
N MET A 150 13.19 -3.43 11.50
CA MET A 150 14.34 -3.70 10.64
C MET A 150 14.46 -2.62 9.56
N ASP A 151 15.65 -2.03 9.46
CA ASP A 151 16.03 -1.08 8.43
C ASP A 151 17.15 -1.66 7.54
N THR A 152 16.79 -1.97 6.29
CA THR A 152 17.68 -2.54 5.27
C THR A 152 18.43 -1.48 4.47
N SER A 153 18.28 -0.19 4.80
CA SER A 153 19.11 0.89 4.25
C SER A 153 20.59 0.73 4.65
N PHE A 154 20.86 -0.04 5.70
CA PHE A 154 22.19 -0.41 6.16
C PHE A 154 22.60 -1.81 5.66
N ASN A 155 23.90 -2.02 5.46
CA ASN A 155 24.47 -3.33 5.18
C ASN A 155 25.59 -3.64 6.20
N PRO A 156 25.42 -4.62 7.11
CA PRO A 156 24.22 -5.44 7.32
C PRO A 156 23.02 -4.60 7.84
N PRO A 157 21.76 -5.05 7.60
CA PRO A 157 20.54 -4.38 8.10
C PRO A 157 20.60 -4.09 9.59
N LEU A 158 20.00 -2.95 10.00
CA LEU A 158 19.84 -2.61 11.41
C LEU A 158 18.54 -3.22 11.94
N ILE A 159 18.61 -3.96 13.04
CA ILE A 159 17.45 -4.53 13.72
C ILE A 159 17.37 -3.97 15.14
N LYS A 160 16.18 -3.53 15.54
CA LYS A 160 15.85 -3.11 16.90
C LYS A 160 14.71 -3.96 17.43
N ILE A 161 14.84 -4.42 18.66
CA ILE A 161 13.81 -5.19 19.37
C ILE A 161 13.36 -4.37 20.58
N TYR A 162 12.05 -4.23 20.71
CA TYR A 162 11.39 -3.50 21.78
C TYR A 162 10.66 -4.48 22.68
N ASN A 163 10.74 -4.24 23.99
CA ASN A 163 9.92 -4.96 24.96
C ASN A 163 8.48 -4.42 25.01
N GLU A 164 7.70 -5.00 25.90
CA GLU A 164 6.31 -4.66 26.17
C GLU A 164 6.09 -3.18 26.55
N LEU A 165 7.11 -2.51 27.10
CA LEU A 165 7.07 -1.10 27.49
C LEU A 165 7.49 -0.15 26.35
N GLY A 166 7.77 -0.67 25.16
CA GLY A 166 8.27 0.11 24.02
C GLY A 166 9.73 0.55 24.18
N GLN A 167 10.50 -0.09 25.06
CA GLN A 167 11.91 0.20 25.26
C GLN A 167 12.78 -0.71 24.39
N VAL A 168 13.78 -0.14 23.72
CA VAL A 168 14.76 -0.91 22.94
C VAL A 168 15.57 -1.78 23.90
N ILE A 169 15.41 -3.09 23.80
CA ILE A 169 16.18 -4.08 24.57
C ILE A 169 17.42 -4.56 23.80
N GLU A 170 17.31 -4.62 22.47
CA GLU A 170 18.42 -5.02 21.59
C GLU A 170 18.46 -4.13 20.35
N SER A 171 19.67 -3.77 19.94
CA SER A 171 19.94 -3.04 18.69
C SER A 171 21.20 -3.62 18.06
N ARG A 172 21.05 -4.33 16.94
CA ARG A 172 22.16 -5.06 16.30
C ARG A 172 22.12 -4.93 14.79
N ARG A 173 23.24 -5.27 14.14
CA ARG A 173 23.30 -5.43 12.69
C ARG A 173 23.50 -6.88 12.34
N GLU A 174 22.61 -7.43 11.53
CA GLU A 174 22.55 -8.86 11.23
C GLU A 174 21.95 -9.05 9.83
N ASN A 175 22.48 -9.99 9.06
CA ASN A 175 21.89 -10.35 7.78
C ASN A 175 20.70 -11.28 8.03
N ILE A 176 19.52 -10.84 7.63
CA ILE A 176 18.29 -11.61 7.70
C ILE A 176 17.85 -11.92 6.27
N ASP A 177 17.71 -13.20 5.97
CA ASP A 177 17.21 -13.66 4.67
C ASP A 177 15.68 -13.49 4.57
N ASN A 178 14.95 -13.75 5.66
CA ASN A 178 13.51 -13.58 5.77
C ASN A 178 13.12 -12.95 7.12
N PHE A 179 12.53 -11.74 7.08
CA PHE A 179 12.13 -10.99 8.28
C PHE A 179 11.03 -11.68 9.08
N GLU A 180 10.10 -12.35 8.42
CA GLU A 180 9.01 -13.07 9.10
C GLU A 180 9.56 -14.28 9.85
N GLU A 181 10.40 -15.09 9.21
CA GLU A 181 11.06 -16.23 9.88
C GLU A 181 11.90 -15.77 11.07
N TYR A 182 12.58 -14.64 10.93
CA TYR A 182 13.29 -14.02 12.03
C TYR A 182 12.38 -13.68 13.20
N VAL A 183 11.27 -12.97 12.96
CA VAL A 183 10.29 -12.63 14.01
C VAL A 183 9.69 -13.89 14.63
N LYS A 184 9.36 -14.90 13.82
CA LYS A 184 8.86 -16.20 14.30
C LYS A 184 9.86 -16.87 15.24
N SER A 185 11.17 -16.79 14.94
CA SER A 185 12.22 -17.34 15.79
C SER A 185 12.36 -16.67 17.17
N LEU A 186 11.82 -15.46 17.33
CA LEU A 186 11.83 -14.72 18.59
C LEU A 186 10.61 -15.02 19.47
N ILE A 187 9.61 -15.73 18.95
CA ILE A 187 8.35 -16.03 19.64
C ILE A 187 8.47 -17.40 20.31
N ASN A 188 8.31 -17.43 21.63
CA ASN A 188 8.37 -18.67 22.44
C ASN A 188 6.99 -19.37 22.59
N GLU A 189 5.96 -18.94 21.88
CA GLU A 189 4.60 -19.50 21.96
C GLU A 189 4.34 -20.47 20.78
N GLU A 190 3.75 -21.63 21.08
CA GLU A 190 3.52 -22.70 20.09
C GLU A 190 2.33 -22.40 19.14
N GLU A 191 1.38 -21.58 19.57
CA GLU A 191 0.20 -21.19 18.78
C GLU A 191 0.14 -19.66 18.60
N TYR A 192 0.42 -19.20 17.37
CA TYR A 192 0.24 -17.80 16.97
C TYR A 192 -0.32 -17.72 15.56
N THR A 193 -1.06 -16.64 15.27
CA THR A 193 -1.47 -16.29 13.91
C THR A 193 -0.66 -15.12 13.40
N LEU A 194 -0.14 -15.23 12.17
CA LEU A 194 0.58 -14.16 11.52
C LEU A 194 -0.38 -13.36 10.63
N ILE A 195 -0.27 -12.04 10.71
CA ILE A 195 -0.99 -11.08 9.90
C ILE A 195 0.03 -10.20 9.24
N TYR A 196 0.07 -10.19 7.92
CA TYR A 196 1.00 -9.38 7.18
C TYR A 196 0.28 -8.24 6.46
N ARG A 197 0.82 -7.03 6.52
CA ARG A 197 0.46 -5.94 5.60
C ARG A 197 1.69 -5.39 4.89
N GLU A 198 1.55 -5.13 3.60
CA GLU A 198 2.54 -4.38 2.83
C GLU A 198 1.91 -3.05 2.43
N PHE A 199 2.47 -1.95 2.91
CA PHE A 199 2.11 -0.65 2.38
C PHE A 199 2.82 -0.52 1.05
N ILE A 200 2.06 -0.71 -0.03
CA ILE A 200 2.51 -0.25 -1.34
C ILE A 200 2.63 1.27 -1.19
N GLU A 201 3.87 1.77 -1.15
CA GLU A 201 4.15 3.20 -1.16
C GLU A 201 3.21 3.85 -2.19
N TYR A 202 2.45 4.89 -1.79
CA TYR A 202 1.68 5.71 -2.75
C TYR A 202 2.60 6.28 -3.85
N ASN A 203 3.91 6.29 -3.59
CA ASN A 203 4.94 6.73 -4.50
C ASN A 203 6.08 5.69 -4.63
N PRO A 204 5.85 4.55 -5.29
CA PRO A 204 6.88 3.59 -5.68
C PRO A 204 8.08 4.31 -6.29
N LEU A 205 9.28 3.95 -5.85
CA LEU A 205 10.49 4.57 -6.35
C LEU A 205 10.94 3.90 -7.66
N PRO A 206 11.40 4.67 -8.65
CA PRO A 206 12.01 4.10 -9.84
C PRO A 206 13.41 3.56 -9.55
N ALA A 207 13.79 2.47 -10.23
CA ALA A 207 15.19 2.13 -10.41
C ALA A 207 15.82 3.07 -11.44
N GLU A 208 16.92 3.74 -11.09
CA GLU A 208 17.69 4.56 -12.03
C GLU A 208 18.59 3.67 -12.90
N ASN A 209 18.47 3.82 -14.23
CA ASN A 209 19.29 3.13 -15.21
C ASN A 209 19.95 4.16 -16.14
N SER A 210 21.24 4.00 -16.40
CA SER A 210 21.97 4.82 -17.37
C SER A 210 21.99 4.09 -18.73
N THR A 211 21.47 4.74 -19.77
CA THR A 211 21.59 4.25 -21.15
C THR A 211 23.02 4.40 -21.67
N SER A 212 23.34 3.68 -22.75
CA SER A 212 24.62 3.76 -23.46
C SER A 212 24.98 5.18 -23.93
N ASP A 213 23.98 6.04 -24.17
CA ASP A 213 24.14 7.46 -24.53
C ASP A 213 24.28 8.41 -23.32
N GLY A 214 24.34 7.87 -22.08
CA GLY A 214 24.46 8.65 -20.84
C GLY A 214 23.15 9.27 -20.33
N LYS A 215 22.01 9.05 -21.00
CA LYS A 215 20.70 9.48 -20.52
C LYS A 215 20.21 8.57 -19.39
N LYS A 216 19.62 9.18 -18.36
CA LYS A 216 18.97 8.44 -17.27
C LYS A 216 17.56 8.02 -17.67
N ILE A 217 17.20 6.78 -17.37
CA ILE A 217 15.85 6.24 -17.45
C ILE A 217 15.45 5.73 -16.08
N TYR A 218 14.26 6.14 -15.66
CA TYR A 218 13.58 5.72 -14.44
C TYR A 218 12.64 4.57 -14.78
N ALA A 219 12.88 3.40 -14.19
CA ALA A 219 12.17 2.17 -14.53
C ALA A 219 11.54 1.50 -13.31
N GLY A 220 10.34 0.97 -13.47
CA GLY A 220 9.62 0.27 -12.40
C GLY A 220 8.45 -0.54 -12.96
N CYS A 221 8.02 -1.54 -12.20
CA CYS A 221 6.89 -2.38 -12.56
C CYS A 221 5.86 -2.43 -11.45
N ILE A 222 4.60 -2.21 -11.79
CA ILE A 222 3.48 -2.34 -10.85
C ILE A 222 2.61 -3.51 -11.29
N PHE A 223 2.36 -4.45 -10.39
CA PHE A 223 1.40 -5.51 -10.59
C PHE A 223 0.03 -5.10 -10.05
N LYS A 224 -0.99 -5.37 -10.86
CA LYS A 224 -2.41 -5.31 -10.50
C LYS A 224 -3.09 -6.59 -10.95
N TYR A 225 -4.28 -6.85 -10.45
CA TYR A 225 -4.97 -8.11 -10.60
C TYR A 225 -6.44 -7.88 -10.92
N ILE A 226 -6.97 -8.60 -11.91
CA ILE A 226 -8.42 -8.71 -12.10
C ILE A 226 -8.86 -10.01 -11.44
N ILE A 227 -9.79 -9.91 -10.52
CA ILE A 227 -10.31 -11.04 -9.75
C ILE A 227 -11.54 -11.60 -10.46
N GLY A 228 -11.71 -12.91 -10.43
CA GLY A 228 -12.96 -13.55 -10.76
C GLY A 228 -13.17 -14.86 -10.03
N PHE A 229 -14.38 -15.38 -10.09
CA PHE A 229 -14.73 -16.66 -9.49
C PHE A 229 -14.47 -17.81 -10.47
N THR A 230 -14.07 -18.96 -9.93
CA THR A 230 -13.76 -20.14 -10.72
C THR A 230 -15.01 -20.69 -11.39
N GLU A 231 -15.04 -20.62 -12.72
CA GLU A 231 -16.06 -21.24 -13.55
C GLU A 231 -15.57 -22.56 -14.15
N LYS A 232 -16.51 -23.47 -14.44
CA LYS A 232 -16.24 -24.75 -15.14
C LYS A 232 -15.66 -24.57 -16.55
N LYS A 233 -15.83 -23.40 -17.17
CA LYS A 233 -15.34 -23.12 -18.53
C LYS A 233 -14.01 -22.34 -18.50
N PRO A 234 -13.08 -22.65 -19.42
CA PRO A 234 -11.87 -21.85 -19.59
C PRO A 234 -12.23 -20.48 -20.18
N VAL A 235 -11.71 -19.41 -19.57
CA VAL A 235 -11.94 -18.04 -20.05
C VAL A 235 -10.78 -17.60 -20.92
N LEU A 236 -11.08 -17.22 -22.17
CA LEU A 236 -10.08 -16.77 -23.13
C LEU A 236 -10.00 -15.24 -23.12
N ILE A 237 -8.92 -14.70 -22.56
CA ILE A 237 -8.70 -13.25 -22.52
C ILE A 237 -8.24 -12.73 -23.88
N ARG A 238 -8.97 -11.77 -24.46
CA ARG A 238 -8.51 -10.95 -25.60
C ARG A 238 -7.51 -9.89 -25.15
N LYS A 239 -6.30 -10.30 -24.77
CA LYS A 239 -5.26 -9.44 -24.16
C LYS A 239 -5.02 -8.12 -24.89
N ARG A 240 -4.94 -8.13 -26.22
CA ARG A 240 -4.70 -6.91 -27.03
C ARG A 240 -5.79 -5.85 -26.87
N LYS A 241 -7.06 -6.26 -26.74
CA LYS A 241 -8.17 -5.32 -26.54
C LYS A 241 -8.14 -4.76 -25.11
N LEU A 242 -7.96 -5.63 -24.12
CA LEU A 242 -7.84 -5.22 -22.72
C LEU A 242 -6.66 -4.26 -22.50
N ILE A 243 -5.50 -4.51 -23.11
CA ILE A 243 -4.35 -3.58 -23.05
C ILE A 243 -4.72 -2.19 -23.61
N ARG A 244 -5.46 -2.12 -24.72
CA ARG A 244 -5.87 -0.84 -25.31
C ARG A 244 -6.85 -0.10 -24.39
N LEU A 245 -7.79 -0.83 -23.81
CA LEU A 245 -8.76 -0.28 -22.87
C LEU A 245 -8.06 0.24 -21.61
N LEU A 246 -7.26 -0.59 -20.94
CA LEU A 246 -6.53 -0.20 -19.72
C LEU A 246 -5.65 1.04 -19.96
N ARG A 247 -5.00 1.11 -21.12
CA ARG A 247 -4.22 2.28 -21.50
C ARG A 247 -5.09 3.54 -21.62
N ALA A 248 -6.28 3.42 -22.20
CA ALA A 248 -7.18 4.55 -22.39
C ALA A 248 -7.80 5.04 -21.08
N ILE A 249 -8.35 4.12 -20.26
CA ILE A 249 -9.06 4.49 -19.01
C ILE A 249 -8.12 4.98 -17.91
N LEU A 250 -6.83 4.63 -17.97
CA LEU A 250 -5.79 5.10 -17.05
C LEU A 250 -4.97 6.26 -17.64
N TYR A 251 -5.31 6.76 -18.83
CA TYR A 251 -4.58 7.82 -19.54
C TYR A 251 -3.07 7.56 -19.65
N LEU A 252 -2.67 6.34 -20.01
CA LEU A 252 -1.25 5.97 -20.08
C LEU A 252 -0.69 6.13 -21.50
N ASP A 253 0.49 6.71 -21.63
CA ASP A 253 1.17 6.78 -22.91
C ASP A 253 1.79 5.42 -23.27
N ARG A 254 1.69 5.02 -24.53
CA ARG A 254 2.44 3.84 -25.02
C ARG A 254 3.92 4.18 -25.07
N ILE A 255 4.78 3.22 -24.73
CA ILE A 255 6.22 3.38 -24.89
C ILE A 255 6.56 3.80 -26.33
N SER A 256 7.08 5.02 -26.47
CA SER A 256 7.57 5.61 -27.71
C SER A 256 8.85 6.39 -27.40
N GLY A 257 9.89 6.23 -28.21
CA GLY A 257 11.20 6.86 -27.95
C GLY A 257 11.87 6.46 -26.63
N GLY A 258 11.50 5.31 -26.03
CA GLY A 258 12.05 4.83 -24.76
C GLY A 258 11.29 5.25 -23.50
N VAL A 259 10.20 6.02 -23.63
CA VAL A 259 9.40 6.54 -22.50
C VAL A 259 7.92 6.18 -22.68
N GLY A 260 7.24 5.83 -21.59
CA GLY A 260 5.83 5.49 -21.53
C GLY A 260 5.57 4.23 -20.71
N VAL A 261 4.37 3.65 -20.86
CA VAL A 261 3.95 2.43 -20.15
C VAL A 261 3.59 1.33 -21.14
N ASP A 262 4.18 0.15 -20.94
CA ASP A 262 3.73 -1.09 -21.57
C ASP A 262 2.96 -1.96 -20.59
N ILE A 263 1.99 -2.72 -21.09
CA ILE A 263 1.08 -3.51 -20.26
C ILE A 263 1.17 -4.96 -20.72
N ILE A 264 1.57 -5.86 -19.81
CA ILE A 264 1.66 -7.30 -20.09
C ILE A 264 0.62 -8.02 -19.24
N ILE A 265 -0.31 -8.71 -19.92
CA ILE A 265 -1.40 -9.45 -19.27
C ILE A 265 -1.05 -10.93 -19.19
N GLY A 266 -1.14 -11.48 -17.98
CA GLY A 266 -1.02 -12.90 -17.67
C GLY A 266 -2.15 -13.74 -18.26
N ASN A 267 -2.10 -15.05 -18.04
CA ASN A 267 -3.29 -15.89 -18.23
C ASN A 267 -4.04 -15.92 -16.90
N PRO A 268 -5.36 -16.20 -16.90
CA PRO A 268 -6.05 -16.51 -15.65
C PRO A 268 -5.35 -17.68 -14.96
N SER A 269 -5.06 -17.52 -13.68
CA SER A 269 -4.49 -18.54 -12.81
C SER A 269 -5.31 -18.62 -11.53
N THR A 270 -5.33 -19.77 -10.88
CA THR A 270 -5.83 -19.86 -9.50
C THR A 270 -4.84 -19.13 -8.57
N ILE A 271 -5.24 -18.90 -7.31
CA ILE A 271 -4.34 -18.29 -6.33
C ILE A 271 -3.11 -19.17 -6.11
N SER A 272 -3.31 -20.49 -6.09
CA SER A 272 -2.24 -21.50 -5.99
C SER A 272 -1.19 -21.40 -7.12
N ASP A 273 -1.62 -21.13 -8.35
CA ASP A 273 -0.75 -20.98 -9.51
C ASP A 273 -0.27 -19.54 -9.76
N LEU A 274 -0.74 -18.58 -8.95
CA LEU A 274 -0.41 -17.17 -9.09
C LEU A 274 1.10 -16.88 -8.99
N PRO A 275 1.88 -17.52 -8.08
CA PRO A 275 3.32 -17.28 -7.99
C PRO A 275 4.07 -17.64 -9.27
N GLN A 276 3.71 -18.77 -9.88
CA GLN A 276 4.29 -19.19 -11.15
C GLN A 276 3.93 -18.22 -12.28
N SER A 277 2.70 -17.71 -12.26
CA SER A 277 2.19 -16.75 -13.25
C SER A 277 2.88 -15.39 -13.14
N ILE A 278 3.10 -14.90 -11.93
CA ILE A 278 3.89 -13.68 -11.64
C ILE A 278 5.33 -13.86 -12.13
N ASN A 279 6.00 -14.98 -11.81
CA ASN A 279 7.36 -15.26 -12.27
C ASN A 279 7.46 -15.33 -13.80
N LYS A 280 6.48 -15.92 -14.48
CA LYS A 280 6.41 -15.91 -15.95
C LYS A 280 6.27 -14.49 -16.52
N LEU A 281 5.60 -13.57 -15.81
CA LEU A 281 5.50 -12.17 -16.20
C LEU A 281 6.80 -11.40 -15.95
N LYS A 282 7.43 -11.54 -14.76
CA LYS A 282 8.75 -10.95 -14.47
C LYS A 282 9.80 -11.33 -15.53
N ASN A 283 9.88 -12.62 -15.87
CA ASN A 283 10.75 -13.11 -16.96
C ASN A 283 10.45 -12.48 -18.34
N LYS A 284 9.19 -12.13 -18.63
CA LYS A 284 8.83 -11.44 -19.89
C LYS A 284 9.23 -9.98 -19.85
N VAL A 285 9.07 -9.32 -18.70
CA VAL A 285 9.50 -7.94 -18.46
C VAL A 285 11.01 -7.84 -18.64
N GLU A 286 11.80 -8.68 -17.98
CA GLU A 286 13.26 -8.70 -18.10
C GLU A 286 13.72 -8.91 -19.54
N LYS A 287 13.10 -9.85 -20.27
CA LYS A 287 13.40 -10.06 -21.70
C LYS A 287 13.05 -8.84 -22.56
N LEU A 288 11.96 -8.14 -22.24
CA LEU A 288 11.55 -6.94 -22.96
C LEU A 288 12.53 -5.78 -22.69
N LEU A 289 12.86 -5.56 -21.42
CA LEU A 289 13.73 -4.49 -20.96
C LEU A 289 15.18 -4.67 -21.41
N GLY A 290 15.75 -5.86 -21.17
CA GLY A 290 17.14 -6.15 -21.55
C GLY A 290 17.36 -6.10 -23.07
N LYS A 291 16.41 -6.63 -23.87
CA LYS A 291 16.58 -6.67 -25.34
C LYS A 291 16.31 -5.35 -26.06
N LYS A 292 15.38 -4.54 -25.56
CA LYS A 292 14.94 -3.32 -26.26
C LYS A 292 15.50 -2.03 -25.68
N PHE A 293 15.83 -2.03 -24.39
CA PHE A 293 16.16 -0.82 -23.65
C PHE A 293 17.48 -0.93 -22.87
N GLU A 294 18.14 -2.09 -22.88
CA GLU A 294 19.38 -2.36 -22.12
C GLU A 294 19.24 -2.09 -20.61
N ILE A 295 18.01 -2.18 -20.08
CA ILE A 295 17.69 -1.96 -18.67
C ILE A 295 17.80 -3.28 -17.91
N ASN A 296 18.64 -3.29 -16.87
CA ASN A 296 18.93 -4.48 -16.06
C ASN A 296 18.47 -4.34 -14.61
N ASN A 297 18.25 -3.13 -14.12
CA ASN A 297 17.77 -2.89 -12.76
C ASN A 297 16.31 -2.42 -12.81
N ILE A 298 15.41 -3.15 -12.15
CA ILE A 298 14.01 -2.78 -12.04
C ILE A 298 13.40 -3.25 -10.72
N TYR A 299 12.58 -2.40 -10.12
CA TYR A 299 11.78 -2.76 -8.95
C TYR A 299 10.40 -3.26 -9.35
N TYR A 300 9.93 -4.27 -8.63
CA TYR A 300 8.61 -4.88 -8.82
C TYR A 300 7.75 -4.63 -7.59
N TYR A 301 6.65 -3.90 -7.79
CA TYR A 301 5.67 -3.55 -6.77
C TYR A 301 4.41 -4.41 -6.93
N GLY A 302 3.77 -4.76 -5.81
CA GLY A 302 2.54 -5.54 -5.79
C GLY A 302 2.69 -6.99 -6.24
N ALA A 303 3.90 -7.57 -6.17
CA ALA A 303 4.21 -8.91 -6.67
C ALA A 303 5.02 -9.75 -5.67
N ASN A 304 4.75 -9.55 -4.39
CA ASN A 304 5.41 -10.25 -3.30
C ASN A 304 4.88 -11.69 -3.24
N LEU A 305 5.76 -12.65 -3.53
CA LEU A 305 5.38 -14.06 -3.66
C LEU A 305 5.26 -14.75 -2.31
N ASP A 306 5.88 -14.20 -1.27
CA ASP A 306 5.91 -14.82 0.04
C ASP A 306 4.52 -14.81 0.70
N LEU A 307 3.72 -13.76 0.42
CA LEU A 307 2.30 -13.67 0.81
C LEU A 307 1.43 -14.82 0.33
N ILE A 308 1.73 -15.37 -0.85
CA ILE A 308 0.91 -16.42 -1.45
C ILE A 308 1.29 -17.80 -0.89
N LYS A 309 2.53 -17.95 -0.36
CA LYS A 309 3.01 -19.21 0.21
C LYS A 309 2.42 -19.48 1.60
N GLU A 310 2.02 -18.44 2.33
CA GLU A 310 1.51 -18.55 3.70
C GLU A 310 0.02 -18.93 3.78
N LEU A 311 -0.73 -18.77 2.69
CA LEU A 311 -2.07 -19.34 2.62
C LEU A 311 -1.95 -20.87 2.59
N ASN A 312 -2.53 -21.55 3.58
CA ASN A 312 -2.80 -22.99 3.51
C ASN A 312 -3.84 -23.22 2.41
N LEU A 313 -3.40 -23.21 1.15
CA LEU A 313 -4.21 -23.31 -0.06
C LEU A 313 -4.77 -24.74 -0.20
N ASN A 314 -5.68 -25.11 0.69
CA ASN A 314 -6.36 -26.39 0.65
C ASN A 314 -7.41 -26.39 -0.48
N SER A 315 -7.01 -26.81 -1.67
CA SER A 315 -7.77 -27.51 -2.73
C SER A 315 -9.07 -26.91 -3.31
N LYS A 316 -9.71 -25.93 -2.68
CA LYS A 316 -10.87 -25.22 -3.22
C LYS A 316 -10.34 -23.99 -3.95
N ASP A 317 -9.89 -24.16 -5.20
CA ASP A 317 -9.53 -23.04 -6.09
C ASP A 317 -10.81 -22.25 -6.46
N VAL A 318 -11.38 -21.48 -5.52
CA VAL A 318 -12.66 -20.75 -5.70
C VAL A 318 -12.47 -19.46 -6.48
N LEU A 319 -11.26 -18.88 -6.43
CA LEU A 319 -10.90 -17.68 -7.16
C LEU A 319 -9.94 -17.95 -8.32
N ARG A 320 -10.15 -17.19 -9.40
CA ARG A 320 -9.23 -16.99 -10.52
C ARG A 320 -8.76 -15.55 -10.54
N VAL A 321 -7.50 -15.37 -10.85
CA VAL A 321 -6.83 -14.08 -10.87
C VAL A 321 -6.12 -13.91 -12.20
N ILE A 322 -6.27 -12.74 -12.80
CA ILE A 322 -5.55 -12.35 -14.00
C ILE A 322 -4.47 -11.34 -13.58
N PRO A 323 -3.20 -11.74 -13.46
CA PRO A 323 -2.14 -10.80 -13.14
C PRO A 323 -1.83 -9.92 -14.35
N ILE A 324 -1.67 -8.62 -14.10
CA ILE A 324 -1.34 -7.59 -15.07
C ILE A 324 -0.11 -6.85 -14.55
N VAL A 325 0.92 -6.72 -15.38
CA VAL A 325 2.09 -5.90 -15.04
C VAL A 325 2.15 -4.68 -15.94
N PHE A 326 2.25 -3.51 -15.30
CA PHE A 326 2.50 -2.23 -15.94
C PHE A 326 4.01 -1.95 -15.85
N VAL A 327 4.67 -1.89 -17.00
CA VAL A 327 6.10 -1.61 -17.14
C VAL A 327 6.25 -0.13 -17.45
N ILE A 328 6.76 0.65 -16.50
CA ILE A 328 6.85 2.10 -16.58
C ILE A 328 8.30 2.48 -16.89
N LEU A 329 8.50 3.26 -17.95
CA LEU A 329 9.78 3.88 -18.32
C LEU A 329 9.59 5.39 -18.44
N ALA A 330 10.42 6.16 -17.75
CA ALA A 330 10.38 7.62 -17.78
C ALA A 330 11.76 8.26 -17.90
N ASP A 331 11.81 9.45 -18.47
CA ASP A 331 13.01 10.29 -18.61
C ASP A 331 13.25 11.21 -17.40
N SER A 332 12.28 11.28 -16.48
CA SER A 332 12.38 12.02 -15.22
C SER A 332 11.62 11.31 -14.11
N LYS A 333 12.04 11.53 -12.87
CA LYS A 333 11.35 10.99 -11.68
C LYS A 333 9.89 11.48 -11.62
N LYS A 334 9.65 12.76 -11.87
CA LYS A 334 8.29 13.34 -11.87
C LYS A 334 7.35 12.61 -12.83
N LYS A 335 7.79 12.36 -14.07
CA LYS A 335 6.97 11.65 -15.07
C LYS A 335 6.75 10.19 -14.70
N PHE A 336 7.71 9.56 -14.02
CA PHE A 336 7.51 8.24 -13.45
C PHE A 336 6.38 8.26 -12.41
N GLU A 337 6.47 9.17 -11.43
CA GLU A 337 5.48 9.36 -10.36
C GLU A 337 4.07 9.61 -10.94
N GLU A 338 3.93 10.45 -11.97
CA GLU A 338 2.65 10.68 -12.67
C GLU A 338 2.03 9.41 -13.26
N TYR A 339 2.82 8.51 -13.86
CA TYR A 339 2.29 7.23 -14.36
C TYR A 339 1.91 6.29 -13.22
N VAL A 340 2.70 6.30 -12.15
CA VAL A 340 2.44 5.46 -11.00
C VAL A 340 1.14 5.86 -10.32
N GLU A 341 0.93 7.15 -10.07
CA GLU A 341 -0.29 7.69 -9.48
C GLU A 341 -1.52 7.22 -10.27
N ARG A 342 -1.50 7.34 -11.61
CA ARG A 342 -2.58 6.85 -12.48
C ARG A 342 -2.84 5.35 -12.34
N ILE A 343 -1.80 4.54 -12.16
CA ILE A 343 -1.93 3.08 -12.02
C ILE A 343 -2.44 2.71 -10.63
N ILE A 344 -1.96 3.38 -9.58
CA ILE A 344 -2.33 3.12 -8.19
C ILE A 344 -3.78 3.53 -7.95
N SER A 345 -4.13 4.78 -8.28
CA SER A 345 -5.48 5.35 -8.11
C SER A 345 -6.53 4.64 -8.96
N GLY A 346 -6.09 3.97 -10.03
CA GLY A 346 -6.99 3.26 -10.93
C GLY A 346 -7.77 4.18 -11.86
N PRO A 347 -8.75 3.64 -12.60
CA PRO A 347 -9.53 4.42 -13.54
C PRO A 347 -10.55 5.31 -12.83
N THR A 348 -10.94 6.40 -13.49
CA THR A 348 -12.08 7.23 -13.05
C THR A 348 -13.39 6.43 -13.06
N VAL A 349 -14.46 6.98 -12.48
CA VAL A 349 -15.79 6.33 -12.46
C VAL A 349 -16.24 5.91 -13.87
N ASP A 350 -16.17 6.80 -14.85
CA ASP A 350 -16.48 6.48 -16.26
C ASP A 350 -15.55 5.39 -16.82
N GLY A 351 -14.27 5.40 -16.43
CA GLY A 351 -13.30 4.39 -16.82
C GLY A 351 -13.59 3.01 -16.21
N LEU A 352 -14.11 2.96 -14.99
CA LEU A 352 -14.58 1.73 -14.32
C LEU A 352 -15.81 1.16 -15.02
N GLU A 353 -16.77 1.99 -15.44
CA GLU A 353 -17.93 1.55 -16.21
C GLU A 353 -17.52 0.91 -17.54
N LEU A 354 -16.56 1.52 -18.25
CA LEU A 354 -16.01 0.95 -19.49
C LEU A 354 -15.26 -0.36 -19.25
N LEU A 355 -14.56 -0.48 -18.11
CA LEU A 355 -13.92 -1.73 -17.70
C LEU A 355 -14.98 -2.81 -17.44
N ASP A 356 -16.05 -2.49 -16.71
CA ASP A 356 -17.15 -3.40 -16.41
C ASP A 356 -17.86 -3.89 -17.68
N GLU A 357 -18.22 -2.98 -18.58
CA GLU A 357 -18.81 -3.34 -19.85
C GLU A 357 -17.89 -4.29 -20.65
N TYR A 358 -16.58 -3.99 -20.68
CA TYR A 358 -15.62 -4.83 -21.37
C TYR A 358 -15.53 -6.24 -20.75
N ILE A 359 -15.48 -6.35 -19.42
CA ILE A 359 -15.41 -7.63 -18.73
C ILE A 359 -16.64 -8.48 -19.03
N ARG A 360 -17.84 -7.91 -18.90
CA ARG A 360 -19.11 -8.60 -19.21
C ARG A 360 -19.16 -9.09 -20.66
N GLN A 361 -18.64 -8.31 -21.60
CA GLN A 361 -18.67 -8.66 -23.03
C GLN A 361 -17.57 -9.62 -23.48
N ASN A 362 -16.39 -9.59 -22.85
CA ASN A 362 -15.18 -10.24 -23.39
C ASN A 362 -14.49 -11.24 -22.45
N LEU A 363 -14.89 -11.34 -21.18
CA LEU A 363 -14.36 -12.30 -20.21
C LEU A 363 -15.46 -13.25 -19.73
N SER A 364 -16.11 -12.91 -18.62
CA SER A 364 -17.30 -13.53 -18.04
C SER A 364 -17.84 -12.59 -16.97
N ASN A 365 -19.13 -12.72 -16.65
CA ASN A 365 -19.74 -12.05 -15.50
C ASN A 365 -19.17 -12.54 -14.15
N SER A 366 -18.36 -13.60 -14.14
CA SER A 366 -17.66 -14.05 -12.93
C SER A 366 -16.44 -13.21 -12.58
N TYR A 367 -15.99 -12.29 -13.44
CA TYR A 367 -14.87 -11.39 -13.13
C TYR A 367 -15.39 -10.03 -12.65
N ILE A 368 -14.68 -9.45 -11.69
CA ILE A 368 -14.98 -8.15 -11.11
C ILE A 368 -14.20 -7.08 -11.87
N ALA A 369 -14.89 -6.00 -12.23
CA ALA A 369 -14.35 -4.86 -12.98
C ALA A 369 -13.53 -3.92 -12.10
N TYR A 370 -12.45 -4.45 -11.53
CA TYR A 370 -11.61 -3.75 -10.59
C TYR A 370 -10.14 -4.14 -10.78
N LEU A 371 -9.23 -3.18 -10.62
CA LEU A 371 -7.78 -3.40 -10.65
C LEU A 371 -7.25 -3.52 -9.23
N ALA A 372 -7.37 -4.73 -8.69
CA ALA A 372 -6.96 -5.05 -7.34
C ALA A 372 -5.44 -5.07 -7.16
N ASN A 373 -4.99 -4.74 -5.97
CA ASN A 373 -3.67 -5.06 -5.44
C ASN A 373 -3.62 -6.51 -4.97
N LEU A 374 -2.41 -7.07 -4.80
CA LEU A 374 -2.27 -8.45 -4.32
C LEU A 374 -2.93 -8.65 -2.96
N GLU A 375 -2.83 -7.68 -2.05
CA GLU A 375 -3.46 -7.72 -0.73
C GLU A 375 -4.98 -7.89 -0.83
N GLU A 376 -5.66 -7.07 -1.65
CA GLU A 376 -7.11 -7.15 -1.83
C GLU A 376 -7.55 -8.50 -2.41
N VAL A 377 -6.72 -9.11 -3.27
CA VAL A 377 -6.94 -10.47 -3.76
C VAL A 377 -6.89 -11.50 -2.62
N LEU A 378 -5.94 -11.34 -1.70
CA LEU A 378 -5.73 -12.27 -0.59
C LEU A 378 -6.79 -12.10 0.50
N ILE A 379 -7.19 -10.87 0.82
CA ILE A 379 -8.30 -10.58 1.74
C ILE A 379 -9.59 -11.21 1.22
N LEU A 380 -9.92 -10.97 -0.05
CA LEU A 380 -11.13 -11.56 -0.63
C LEU A 380 -11.08 -13.09 -0.58
N TYR A 381 -9.92 -13.69 -0.79
CA TYR A 381 -9.76 -15.14 -0.71
C TYR A 381 -9.94 -15.67 0.71
N SER A 382 -9.38 -15.01 1.73
CA SER A 382 -9.55 -15.41 3.12
C SER A 382 -11.01 -15.32 3.56
N ASP A 383 -11.69 -14.23 3.19
CA ASP A 383 -13.11 -14.02 3.55
C ASP A 383 -14.00 -15.11 2.94
N ILE A 384 -13.78 -15.45 1.66
CA ILE A 384 -14.54 -16.50 0.98
C ILE A 384 -14.28 -17.88 1.61
N ILE A 385 -13.05 -18.20 2.00
CA ILE A 385 -12.75 -19.48 2.66
C ILE A 385 -13.41 -19.55 4.04
N GLN A 386 -13.28 -18.49 4.85
CA GLN A 386 -13.91 -18.43 6.17
C GLN A 386 -15.43 -18.62 6.07
N ASP A 387 -16.07 -17.97 5.12
CA ASP A 387 -17.51 -18.13 4.87
C ASP A 387 -17.87 -19.55 4.44
N LEU A 388 -17.03 -20.23 3.66
CA LEU A 388 -17.27 -21.61 3.24
C LEU A 388 -17.09 -22.59 4.40
N ASP A 389 -16.10 -22.37 5.26
CA ASP A 389 -15.81 -23.25 6.40
C ASP A 389 -16.81 -23.05 7.55
N ASN A 390 -17.39 -21.84 7.71
CA ASN A 390 -18.46 -21.56 8.68
C ASN A 390 -19.84 -22.11 8.25
N ASN A 391 -20.00 -22.51 6.99
CA ASN A 391 -21.24 -23.05 6.43
C ASN A 391 -21.20 -24.58 6.22
N GLU A 392 -20.12 -25.25 6.61
CA GLU A 392 -20.04 -26.71 6.79
C GLU A 392 -20.31 -27.11 8.25
#